data_AF-A0A554KY45-F1
#
_entry.id   AF-A0A554KY45-F1
#
_cell.length_a   1.000
_cell.length_b   1.000
_cell.length_c   1.000
_cell.angle_alpha   90.00
_cell.angle_beta   90.00
_cell.angle_gamma   90.00
#
_symmetry.space_group_name_H-M   'P 1'
#
loop_
_entity.id
_entity.type
_entity.pdbx_description
1 polymer ?
#
loop_
_entity_poly.entity_id
_entity_poly.type
_entity_poly.pdbx_seq_one_letter_code
_entity_poly.pdbx_strand_id
1 'polypeptide(L)'
;MTDHQRTPQDIGKSIRKAREELEQVLQKEGNAHGGLFIDQKVTKWLENMRTKHANFEKVKAYHIMDRRGPPPDALIDDFSGEDSVLKFFDKILEDDRSSRKP
;
A
#
# COMPACT_ATOMS: atom_id res chain seq x y z
N MET A 1 -9.52 -10.19 25.15
CA MET A 1 -9.31 -9.35 23.96
C MET A 1 -8.59 -8.12 24.42
N THR A 2 -7.30 -8.04 24.15
CA THR A 2 -6.51 -6.83 24.42
C THR A 2 -5.44 -6.77 23.35
N ASP A 3 -5.45 -5.66 22.62
CA ASP A 3 -4.56 -5.23 21.57
C ASP A 3 -3.23 -5.97 21.54
N HIS A 4 -3.06 -6.78 20.49
CA HIS A 4 -1.72 -7.04 19.98
C HIS A 4 -1.22 -5.70 19.46
N GLN A 5 -0.57 -4.94 20.35
CA GLN A 5 0.40 -3.93 19.96
C GLN A 5 1.29 -4.61 18.93
N ARG A 6 1.00 -4.37 17.65
CA ARG A 6 1.94 -4.63 16.58
C ARG A 6 3.13 -3.78 17.00
N THR A 7 4.17 -4.45 17.49
CA THR A 7 5.49 -3.85 17.58
C THR A 7 5.72 -3.13 16.24
N PRO A 8 6.38 -1.96 16.22
CA PRO A 8 6.77 -1.30 14.97
C PRO A 8 7.85 -2.13 14.25
N GLN A 9 7.47 -3.36 13.88
CA GLN A 9 8.17 -4.27 13.00
C GLN A 9 8.17 -3.59 11.65
N ASP A 10 9.34 -3.05 11.32
CA ASP A 10 9.75 -2.46 10.04
C ASP A 10 8.61 -2.39 9.01
N ILE A 11 7.81 -1.33 9.09
CA ILE A 11 6.68 -1.07 8.19
C ILE A 11 7.08 -1.22 6.71
N GLY A 12 8.35 -0.94 6.38
CA GLY A 12 8.93 -1.18 5.06
C GLY A 12 8.95 -2.65 4.66
N LYS A 13 9.34 -3.55 5.56
CA LYS A 13 9.30 -5.00 5.30
C LYS A 13 7.86 -5.48 5.12
N SER A 14 6.95 -5.02 5.97
CA SER A 14 5.53 -5.41 5.91
C SER A 14 4.88 -4.96 4.60
N ILE A 15 5.10 -3.72 4.17
CA ILE A 15 4.58 -3.20 2.90
C ILE A 15 5.19 -3.95 1.70
N ARG A 16 6.50 -4.18 1.69
CA ARG A 16 7.16 -4.92 0.60
C ARG A 16 6.60 -6.34 0.48
N LYS A 17 6.49 -7.04 1.61
CA LYS A 17 5.92 -8.40 1.65
C LYS A 17 4.47 -8.40 1.17
N ALA A 18 3.64 -7.47 1.63
CA ALA A 18 2.25 -7.38 1.19
C ALA A 18 2.13 -7.08 -0.32
N ARG A 19 3.02 -6.24 -0.86
CA ARG A 19 3.08 -5.99 -2.31
C ARG A 19 3.44 -7.26 -3.08
N GLU A 20 4.45 -8.00 -2.64
CA GLU A 20 4.88 -9.25 -3.27
C GLU A 20 3.77 -10.32 -3.23
N GLU A 21 3.09 -10.46 -2.09
CA GLU A 21 1.95 -11.38 -1.94
C GLU A 21 0.80 -10.99 -2.87
N LEU A 22 0.45 -9.69 -2.94
CA LEU A 22 -0.58 -9.20 -3.86
C LEU A 22 -0.23 -9.47 -5.32
N GLU A 23 1.02 -9.22 -5.72
CA GLU A 23 1.49 -9.48 -7.08
C GLU A 23 1.35 -10.96 -7.45
N GLN A 24 1.73 -11.87 -6.55
CA GLN A 24 1.57 -13.31 -6.74
C GLN A 24 0.09 -13.72 -6.85
N VAL A 25 -0.79 -13.14 -6.03
CA VAL A 25 -2.24 -13.42 -6.09
C VAL A 25 -2.80 -12.96 -7.43
N LEU A 26 -2.50 -11.73 -7.85
CA LEU A 26 -2.96 -11.20 -9.14
C LEU A 26 -2.49 -12.06 -10.31
N GLN A 27 -1.23 -12.50 -10.31
CA GLN A 27 -0.70 -13.41 -11.32
C GLN A 27 -1.42 -14.76 -11.34
N LYS A 28 -1.68 -15.36 -10.16
CA LYS A 28 -2.44 -16.62 -10.05
C LYS A 28 -3.89 -16.48 -10.52
N GLU A 29 -4.50 -15.31 -10.31
CA GLU A 29 -5.84 -15.02 -10.82
C GLU A 29 -5.86 -14.70 -12.33
N GLY A 30 -4.71 -14.66 -13.00
CA GLY A 30 -4.62 -14.45 -14.46
C GLY A 30 -4.19 -13.04 -14.88
N ASN A 31 -3.81 -12.17 -13.94
CA ASN A 31 -3.14 -10.90 -14.26
C ASN A 31 -1.64 -11.14 -14.50
N ALA A 32 -1.26 -11.53 -15.72
CA ALA A 32 0.16 -11.72 -16.05
C ALA A 32 1.02 -10.45 -15.82
N HIS A 33 0.39 -9.28 -15.77
CA HIS A 33 1.01 -7.98 -15.52
C HIS A 33 0.65 -7.40 -14.14
N GLY A 34 0.40 -8.26 -13.13
CA GLY A 34 0.00 -7.85 -11.78
C GLY A 34 0.88 -6.76 -11.16
N GLY A 35 2.21 -6.84 -11.33
CA GLY A 35 3.14 -5.81 -10.87
C GLY A 35 2.92 -4.43 -11.50
N LEU A 36 2.68 -4.39 -12.82
CA LEU A 36 2.38 -3.14 -13.55
C LEU A 36 1.03 -2.56 -13.10
N PHE A 37 0.03 -3.42 -12.89
CA PHE A 37 -1.28 -3.00 -12.39
C PHE A 37 -1.19 -2.39 -10.99
N ILE A 38 -0.44 -3.02 -10.08
CA ILE A 38 -0.16 -2.46 -8.76
C ILE A 38 0.50 -1.09 -8.89
N ASP A 39 1.54 -0.95 -9.71
CA ASP A 39 2.28 0.32 -9.86
C ASP A 39 1.39 1.47 -10.37
N GLN A 40 0.46 1.18 -11.30
CA GLN A 40 -0.53 2.16 -11.75
C GLN A 40 -1.48 2.60 -10.63
N LYS A 41 -1.94 1.66 -9.80
CA LYS A 41 -2.81 1.95 -8.65
C LYS A 41 -2.06 2.74 -7.58
N VAL A 42 -0.79 2.38 -7.32
CA VAL A 42 0.08 3.06 -6.35
C VAL A 42 0.27 4.52 -6.75
N THR A 43 0.52 4.79 -8.03
CA THR A 43 0.67 6.16 -8.55
C THR A 43 -0.54 7.03 -8.22
N LYS A 44 -1.75 6.52 -8.50
CA LYS A 44 -3.01 7.22 -8.18
C LYS A 44 -3.21 7.39 -6.67
N TRP A 45 -2.86 6.38 -5.88
CA TRP A 45 -2.94 6.47 -4.43
C TRP A 45 -2.00 7.55 -3.88
N LEU A 46 -0.77 7.64 -4.37
CA LEU A 46 0.19 8.68 -3.97
C LEU A 46 -0.34 10.09 -4.29
N GLU A 47 -0.91 10.30 -5.48
CA GLU A 47 -1.56 11.57 -5.86
C GLU A 47 -2.72 11.91 -4.91
N ASN A 48 -3.57 10.93 -4.59
CA ASN A 48 -4.67 11.12 -3.64
C ASN A 48 -4.17 11.44 -2.22
N MET A 49 -3.10 10.80 -1.75
CA MET A 49 -2.54 11.08 -0.42
C MET A 49 -1.98 12.50 -0.34
N ARG A 50 -1.31 12.98 -1.40
CA ARG A 50 -0.80 14.36 -1.49
C ARG A 50 -1.90 15.42 -1.39
N THR A 51 -3.09 15.12 -1.91
CA THR A 51 -4.22 16.06 -1.90
C THR A 51 -5.05 15.97 -0.61
N LYS A 52 -5.14 14.78 -0.01
CA LYS A 52 -5.98 14.52 1.18
C LYS A 52 -5.30 14.83 2.50
N HIS A 53 -3.99 14.59 2.61
CA HIS A 53 -3.26 14.68 3.88
C HIS A 53 -2.19 15.75 3.82
N ALA A 54 -2.29 16.83 4.60
CA ALA A 54 -1.31 17.92 4.61
C ALA A 54 0.09 17.49 5.10
N ASN A 55 0.19 16.38 5.83
CA ASN A 55 1.41 15.84 6.43
C ASN A 55 1.86 14.51 5.82
N PHE A 56 1.46 14.20 4.58
CA PHE A 56 1.80 12.94 3.92
C PHE A 56 3.31 12.65 3.90
N GLU A 57 4.15 13.69 3.77
CA GLU A 57 5.61 13.56 3.76
C GLU A 57 6.21 13.12 5.10
N LYS A 58 5.46 13.21 6.20
CA LYS A 58 5.88 12.70 7.50
C LYS A 58 5.54 11.23 7.69
N VAL A 59 4.81 10.60 6.77
CA VAL A 59 4.36 9.21 6.91
C VAL A 59 5.34 8.27 6.22
N LYS A 60 5.98 7.37 6.98
CA LYS A 60 6.99 6.46 6.43
C LYS A 60 6.43 5.54 5.34
N ALA A 61 5.20 5.08 5.49
CA ALA A 61 4.50 4.26 4.49
C ALA A 61 4.39 4.96 3.12
N TYR A 62 4.12 6.27 3.10
CA TYR A 62 4.05 7.06 1.87
C TYR A 62 5.36 6.96 1.07
N HIS A 63 6.51 7.17 1.73
CA HIS A 63 7.82 7.13 1.07
C HIS A 63 8.18 5.73 0.56
N ILE A 64 7.85 4.70 1.32
CA ILE A 64 8.06 3.31 0.90
C ILE A 64 7.28 3.01 -0.38
N MET A 65 6.02 3.46 -0.45
CA MET A 65 5.16 3.30 -1.63
C MET A 65 5.66 4.12 -2.82
N ASP A 66 6.22 5.31 -2.58
CA ASP A 66 6.89 6.17 -3.57
C ASP A 66 8.30 5.63 -3.95
N ARG A 67 8.70 4.47 -3.41
CA ARG A 67 10.04 3.85 -3.60
C ARG A 67 11.21 4.76 -3.20
N ARG A 68 10.98 5.67 -2.26
CA ARG A 68 11.99 6.57 -1.70
C ARG A 68 12.38 6.16 -0.29
N GLY A 69 13.56 6.59 0.14
CA GLY A 69 13.95 6.52 1.54
C GLY A 69 13.12 7.51 2.36
N PRO A 70 12.44 7.08 3.43
CA PRO A 70 11.75 8.01 4.33
C PRO A 70 12.78 8.92 5.02
N PRO A 71 12.44 10.20 5.27
CA PRO A 71 13.33 11.09 6.00
C PRO A 71 13.49 10.62 7.47
N PRO A 72 14.57 11.01 8.16
CA PRO A 72 14.88 10.52 9.52
C PRO A 72 13.80 10.86 10.55
N ASP A 73 13.06 11.94 10.34
CA ASP A 73 11.98 12.45 11.20
C ASP A 73 10.58 11.95 10.77
N ALA A 74 10.50 11.06 9.77
CA ALA A 74 9.23 10.44 9.41
C ALA A 74 8.67 9.63 10.59
N LEU A 75 7.39 9.82 10.86
CA LEU A 75 6.62 8.99 11.77
C LEU A 75 6.68 7.54 11.29
N ILE A 76 6.87 6.60 12.22
CA ILE A 76 6.99 5.16 11.96
C ILE A 76 5.65 4.55 11.45
N ASP A 77 4.64 5.39 11.25
CA ASP A 77 3.26 5.01 11.01
C ASP A 77 2.91 4.79 9.53
N ASP A 78 1.80 4.07 9.37
CA ASP A 78 0.95 4.05 8.18
C ASP A 78 -0.12 5.15 8.31
N PHE A 79 -0.85 5.42 7.24
CA PHE A 79 -2.11 6.15 7.34
C PHE A 79 -3.19 5.28 8.03
N SER A 80 -4.24 5.91 8.55
CA SER A 80 -5.34 5.21 9.24
C SER A 80 -6.53 4.90 8.32
N GLY A 81 -7.27 3.84 8.63
CA GLY A 81 -8.53 3.53 7.96
C GLY A 81 -8.35 3.15 6.48
N GLU A 82 -9.20 3.69 5.61
CA GLU A 82 -9.19 3.41 4.16
C GLU A 82 -7.91 3.90 3.46
N ASP A 83 -7.19 4.83 4.08
CA ASP A 83 -5.95 5.38 3.52
C ASP A 83 -4.73 4.53 3.86
N SER A 84 -4.84 3.56 4.79
CA SER A 84 -3.72 2.67 5.12
C SER A 84 -3.25 1.87 3.89
N VAL A 85 -1.94 1.63 3.79
CA VAL A 85 -1.36 0.91 2.64
C VAL A 85 -1.92 -0.50 2.51
N LEU A 86 -2.16 -1.19 3.63
CA LEU A 86 -2.75 -2.53 3.61
C LEU A 86 -4.19 -2.52 3.08
N LYS A 87 -5.02 -1.56 3.50
CA LYS A 87 -6.39 -1.43 2.96
C LYS A 87 -6.40 -1.05 1.49
N PHE A 88 -5.44 -0.22 1.08
CA PHE A 88 -5.23 0.08 -0.33
C PHE A 88 -4.89 -1.19 -1.15
N PHE A 89 -4.02 -2.06 -0.64
CA PHE A 89 -3.70 -3.33 -1.30
C PHE A 89 -4.89 -4.29 -1.36
N ASP A 90 -5.67 -4.42 -0.30
CA ASP A 90 -6.91 -5.22 -0.31
C ASP A 90 -7.85 -4.75 -1.43
N LYS A 91 -8.00 -3.42 -1.58
CA LYS A 91 -8.85 -2.81 -2.61
C LYS A 91 -8.35 -3.04 -4.05
N ILE A 92 -7.05 -3.14 -4.27
CA ILE A 92 -6.50 -3.45 -5.60
C ILE A 92 -7.01 -4.80 -6.10
N LEU A 93 -7.10 -5.79 -5.21
CA LEU A 93 -7.61 -7.11 -5.55
C LEU A 93 -9.11 -7.07 -5.87
N GLU A 94 -9.89 -6.32 -5.10
CA GLU A 94 -11.33 -6.11 -5.36
C GLU A 94 -11.58 -5.39 -6.71
N ASP A 95 -10.79 -4.37 -7.01
CA ASP A 95 -10.83 -3.64 -8.26
C ASP A 95 -10.52 -4.53 -9.47
N ASP A 96 -9.45 -5.35 -9.38
CA ASP A 96 -9.07 -6.29 -10.44
C ASP A 96 -10.19 -7.29 -10.73
N ARG A 97 -10.77 -7.90 -9.70
CA ARG A 97 -11.89 -8.82 -9.83
C ARG A 97 -13.14 -8.15 -10.41
N SER A 98 -13.42 -6.91 -10.03
CA SER A 98 -14.57 -6.16 -10.53
C SER A 98 -14.40 -5.77 -12.00
N SER A 99 -13.18 -5.41 -12.41
CA SER A 99 -12.87 -5.04 -13.82
C SER A 99 -13.00 -6.20 -14.81
N ARG A 100 -13.06 -7.44 -14.32
CA ARG A 100 -13.16 -8.66 -15.13
C ARG A 100 -14.57 -9.22 -15.19
N LYS A 101 -15.52 -8.67 -14.41
CA LYS A 101 -16.93 -9.06 -14.53
C LYS A 101 -17.52 -8.36 -15.76
N PRO A 102 -18.17 -9.11 -16.67
CA PRO A 102 -18.76 -8.58 -17.89
C PRO A 102 -19.97 -7.67 -17.62
#